data_AF-A0A5N4DAR7-F1
#
_entry.id   AF-A0A5N4DAR7-F1
#
_cell.length_a   1.000
_cell.length_b   1.000
_cell.length_c   1.000
_cell.angle_alpha   90.00
_cell.angle_beta   90.00
_cell.angle_gamma   90.00
#
_symmetry.space_group_name_H-M   'P 1'
#
loop_
_entity.id
_entity.type
_entity.pdbx_description
1 polymer ?
#
loop_
_entity_poly.entity_id
_entity_poly.type
_entity_poly.pdbx_seq_one_letter_code
_entity_poly.pdbx_strand_id
1 'polypeptide(L)'
;MVRGLRQGGVSLLGQPQPFTHEQWRSSFLRRNRDPQLNERAHRVRALQSTLKAKLQELQALEEVLGDPELTGEKFRRWKEQNQELYSEGLGAWGMGQAEGSSQVLNSDSREQSSHPVPSDPEEHSHLCPLTPESDLRPPDL
;
A
#
# COMPACT_ATOMS: atom_id res chain seq x y z
N MET A 1 -2.11 20.89 -34.23
CA MET A 1 -0.76 20.58 -33.70
C MET A 1 -0.79 19.85 -32.35
N VAL A 2 -1.41 20.40 -31.29
CA VAL A 2 -1.44 19.79 -29.94
C VAL A 2 -2.05 18.39 -29.86
N ARG A 3 -3.09 18.08 -30.66
CA ARG A 3 -3.70 16.74 -30.68
C ARG A 3 -2.78 15.65 -31.25
N GLY A 4 -1.93 15.99 -32.23
CA GLY A 4 -0.98 15.05 -32.83
C GLY A 4 0.15 14.67 -31.87
N LEU A 5 0.62 15.63 -31.05
CA LEU A 5 1.63 15.37 -30.01
C LEU A 5 1.12 14.36 -28.97
N ARG A 6 -0.12 14.54 -28.51
CA ARG A 6 -0.76 13.61 -27.56
C ARG A 6 -1.00 12.21 -28.16
N GLN A 7 -1.33 12.13 -29.45
CA GLN A 7 -1.46 10.86 -30.17
C GLN A 7 -0.10 10.18 -30.39
N GLY A 8 0.98 10.95 -30.54
CA GLY A 8 2.35 10.47 -30.63
C GLY A 8 3.01 10.15 -29.28
N GLY A 9 2.28 10.22 -28.17
CA GLY A 9 2.82 9.87 -26.85
C GLY A 9 3.83 10.87 -26.31
N VAL A 10 3.77 12.14 -26.70
CA VAL A 10 4.67 13.20 -26.21
C VAL A 10 3.90 14.38 -25.66
N SER A 11 4.42 14.95 -24.58
CA SER A 11 3.94 16.17 -23.95
C SER A 11 4.29 17.40 -24.80
N LEU A 12 3.69 18.55 -24.51
CA LEU A 12 4.03 19.82 -25.18
C LEU A 12 5.51 20.21 -25.05
N LEU A 13 6.20 19.72 -24.01
CA LEU A 13 7.63 19.91 -23.75
C LEU A 13 8.50 18.77 -24.31
N GLY A 14 7.95 17.93 -25.19
CA GLY A 14 8.67 16.80 -25.79
C GLY A 14 8.89 15.60 -24.87
N GLN A 15 8.32 15.61 -23.66
CA GLN A 15 8.47 14.51 -22.71
C GLN A 15 7.58 13.32 -23.07
N PRO A 16 8.10 12.08 -23.11
CA PRO A 16 7.29 10.91 -23.39
C PRO A 16 6.19 10.75 -22.33
N GLN A 17 4.94 10.75 -22.77
CA GLN A 17 3.75 10.60 -21.95
C GLN A 17 3.12 9.23 -22.24
N PRO A 18 2.89 8.38 -21.23
CA PRO A 18 2.14 7.15 -21.43
C PRO A 18 0.75 7.48 -21.99
N PHE A 19 0.40 6.85 -23.10
CA PHE A 19 -0.85 7.08 -23.83
C PHE A 19 -1.66 5.80 -24.00
N THR A 20 -1.05 4.63 -23.79
CA THR A 20 -1.76 3.34 -23.74
C THR A 20 -1.94 2.84 -22.32
N HIS A 21 -2.99 2.05 -22.10
CA HIS A 21 -3.26 1.44 -20.80
C HIS A 21 -2.11 0.56 -20.31
N GLU A 22 -1.44 -0.16 -21.21
CA GLU A 22 -0.28 -0.98 -20.88
C GLU A 22 0.90 -0.13 -20.42
N GLN A 23 1.17 1.00 -21.08
CA GLN A 23 2.22 1.93 -20.65
C GLN A 23 1.94 2.51 -19.27
N TRP A 24 0.67 2.82 -18.96
CA TRP A 24 0.26 3.25 -17.61
C TRP A 24 0.46 2.14 -16.58
N ARG A 25 0.07 0.90 -16.89
CA ARG A 25 0.30 -0.27 -16.04
C ARG A 25 1.79 -0.50 -15.78
N SER A 26 2.61 -0.51 -16.82
CA SER A 26 4.07 -0.69 -16.71
C SER A 26 4.72 0.43 -15.90
N SER A 27 4.28 1.68 -16.09
CA SER A 27 4.74 2.83 -15.29
C SER A 27 4.34 2.69 -13.82
N PHE A 28 3.09 2.31 -13.55
CA PHE A 28 2.59 2.08 -12.20
C PHE A 28 3.39 0.99 -11.49
N LEU A 29 3.59 -0.17 -12.13
CA LEU A 29 4.36 -1.28 -11.56
C LEU A 29 5.80 -0.86 -11.25
N ARG A 30 6.42 -0.07 -12.12
CA ARG A 30 7.79 0.44 -11.91
C ARG A 30 7.88 1.37 -10.70
N ARG A 31 6.88 2.25 -10.50
CA ARG A 31 6.82 3.21 -9.40
C ARG A 31 6.43 2.57 -8.07
N ASN A 32 5.65 1.47 -8.10
CA ASN A 32 5.22 0.71 -6.93
C ASN A 32 6.13 -0.50 -6.64
N ARG A 33 7.36 -0.52 -7.18
CA ARG A 33 8.28 -1.65 -7.00
C ARG A 33 8.80 -1.82 -5.56
N ASP A 34 8.81 -0.74 -4.78
CA ASP A 34 9.23 -0.76 -3.37
C ASP A 34 8.02 -0.95 -2.44
N PRO A 35 7.81 -2.17 -1.88
CA PRO A 35 6.69 -2.44 -0.99
C PRO A 35 6.76 -1.65 0.32
N GLN A 36 7.96 -1.35 0.84
CA GLN A 36 8.09 -0.62 2.10
C GLN A 36 7.66 0.85 1.94
N LEU A 37 8.03 1.48 0.81
CA LEU A 37 7.55 2.82 0.48
C LEU A 37 6.03 2.83 0.28
N ASN A 38 5.49 1.84 -0.43
CA ASN A 38 4.05 1.74 -0.66
C ASN A 38 3.28 1.63 0.66
N GLU A 39 3.76 0.83 1.61
CA GLU A 39 3.14 0.68 2.92
C GLU A 39 3.16 2.00 3.71
N ARG A 40 4.30 2.71 3.72
CA ARG A 40 4.38 4.04 4.34
C ARG A 40 3.40 5.03 3.68
N ALA A 41 3.32 5.04 2.35
CA ALA A 41 2.40 5.90 1.62
C ALA A 41 0.93 5.52 1.89
N HIS A 42 0.62 4.23 1.98
CA HIS A 42 -0.70 3.74 2.36
C HIS A 42 -1.08 4.19 3.77
N ARG A 43 -0.18 4.04 4.74
CA ARG A 43 -0.37 4.51 6.11
C ARG A 43 -0.65 6.01 6.16
N VAL A 44 0.13 6.82 5.43
CA VAL A 44 -0.11 8.26 5.35
C VAL A 44 -1.48 8.57 4.76
N ARG A 45 -1.90 7.89 3.68
CA ARG A 45 -3.24 8.08 3.08
C ARG A 45 -4.35 7.72 4.05
N ALA A 46 -4.22 6.59 4.77
CA ALA A 46 -5.20 6.17 5.77
C ALA A 46 -5.31 7.22 6.89
N LEU A 47 -4.18 7.65 7.45
CA LEU A 47 -4.16 8.67 8.49
C LEU A 47 -4.72 10.02 8.02
N GLN A 48 -4.39 10.45 6.80
CA GLN A 48 -4.94 11.68 6.21
C GLN A 48 -6.45 11.57 5.99
N SER A 49 -6.95 10.41 5.54
CA SER A 49 -8.38 10.16 5.37
C SER A 49 -9.12 10.19 6.70
N THR A 50 -8.58 9.53 7.73
CA THR A 50 -9.13 9.56 9.08
C THR A 50 -9.13 10.97 9.65
N LEU A 51 -8.03 11.71 9.50
CA LEU A 51 -7.93 13.10 9.94
C LEU A 51 -8.96 13.97 9.22
N LYS A 52 -9.08 13.83 7.90
CA LYS A 52 -10.06 14.59 7.12
C LYS A 52 -11.49 14.30 7.58
N ALA A 53 -11.84 13.02 7.80
CA ALA A 53 -13.15 12.65 8.33
C ALA A 53 -13.41 13.31 9.69
N LYS A 54 -12.43 13.24 10.62
CA LYS A 54 -12.56 13.86 11.95
C LYS A 54 -12.67 15.38 11.90
N LEU A 55 -11.93 16.04 11.01
CA LEU A 55 -12.06 17.49 10.81
C LEU A 55 -13.45 17.85 10.27
N GLN A 56 -14.01 17.06 9.36
CA GLN A 56 -15.37 17.28 8.86
C GLN A 56 -16.42 17.09 9.96
N GLU A 57 -16.27 16.07 10.81
CA GLU A 57 -17.14 15.87 11.98
C GLU A 57 -17.11 17.07 12.92
N LEU A 58 -15.90 17.58 13.24
CA LEU A 58 -15.73 18.76 14.09
C LEU A 58 -16.32 20.02 13.46
N GLN A 59 -16.11 20.21 12.16
CA GLN A 59 -16.66 21.35 11.42
C GLN A 59 -18.19 21.37 11.47
N ALA A 60 -18.84 20.21 11.30
CA ALA A 60 -20.29 20.09 11.39
C ALA A 60 -20.81 20.45 12.80
N LEU A 61 -20.07 20.08 13.84
CA LEU A 61 -20.39 20.47 15.22
C LEU A 61 -20.17 21.96 15.48
N GLU A 62 -19.09 22.53 14.95
CA GLU A 62 -18.79 23.96 15.09
C GLU A 62 -19.86 24.82 14.41
N GLU A 63 -20.40 24.38 13.27
CA GLU A 63 -21.49 25.07 12.58
C GLU A 63 -22.72 25.24 13.46
N VAL A 64 -23.15 24.18 14.16
CA VAL A 64 -24.34 24.24 15.01
C VAL A 64 -24.08 24.97 16.33
N LEU A 65 -22.88 24.84 16.89
CA LEU A 65 -22.49 25.53 18.13
C LEU A 65 -22.21 27.02 17.91
N GLY A 66 -21.86 27.41 16.68
CA GLY A 66 -21.56 28.79 16.30
C GLY A 66 -22.79 29.65 15.98
N ASP A 67 -24.00 29.07 15.89
CA ASP A 67 -25.24 29.83 15.65
C ASP A 67 -25.76 30.46 16.95
N PRO A 68 -25.68 31.79 17.14
CA PRO A 68 -26.18 32.45 18.35
C PRO A 68 -27.72 32.42 18.44
N GLU A 69 -28.41 32.18 17.33
CA GLU A 69 -29.87 32.11 17.22
C GLU A 69 -30.35 30.66 17.04
N LEU A 70 -29.62 29.69 17.61
CA LEU A 70 -29.94 28.27 17.49
C LEU A 70 -31.30 27.98 18.14
N THR A 71 -32.24 27.49 17.34
CA THR A 71 -33.56 27.05 17.80
C THR A 71 -33.68 25.53 17.77
N GLY A 72 -34.61 24.96 18.54
CA GLY A 72 -34.86 23.52 18.55
C GLY A 72 -35.29 22.94 17.19
N GLU A 73 -35.88 23.75 16.31
CA GLU A 73 -36.18 23.36 14.93
C GLU A 73 -34.94 23.29 14.06
N LYS A 74 -34.06 24.30 14.14
CA LYS A 74 -32.77 24.30 13.44
C LYS A 74 -31.92 23.11 13.87
N PHE A 75 -31.84 22.85 15.17
CA PHE A 75 -31.11 21.71 15.70
C PHE A 75 -31.66 20.37 15.20
N ARG A 76 -32.99 20.17 15.17
CA ARG A 76 -33.58 18.94 14.62
C ARG A 76 -33.23 18.72 13.15
N ARG A 77 -33.32 19.77 12.32
CA ARG A 77 -32.94 19.68 10.89
C ARG A 77 -31.44 19.38 10.72
N TRP A 78 -30.58 20.06 11.47
CA TRP A 78 -29.14 19.79 11.46
C TRP A 78 -28.84 18.35 11.88
N LYS A 79 -29.53 17.84 12.92
CA LYS A 79 -29.37 16.48 13.42
C LYS A 79 -29.77 15.43 12.39
N GLU A 80 -30.84 15.67 11.63
CA GLU A 80 -31.28 14.79 10.54
C GLU A 80 -30.26 14.73 9.40
N GLN A 81 -29.55 15.83 9.13
CA GLN A 81 -28.52 15.93 8.10
C GLN A 81 -27.17 15.33 8.51
N ASN A 82 -26.89 15.29 9.82
CA ASN A 82 -25.60 14.84 10.38
C ASN A 82 -25.75 13.54 11.18
N GLN A 83 -26.63 12.63 10.73
CA GLN A 83 -26.89 11.37 11.43
C GLN A 83 -25.63 10.50 11.54
N GLU A 84 -24.71 10.59 10.57
CA GLU A 84 -23.45 9.85 10.60
C GLU A 84 -22.57 10.18 11.82
N LEU A 85 -22.71 11.37 12.42
CA LEU A 85 -21.97 11.76 13.64
C LEU A 85 -22.35 10.91 14.85
N TYR A 86 -23.54 10.32 14.83
CA TYR A 86 -24.08 9.52 15.93
C TYR A 86 -23.87 8.02 15.73
N SER A 87 -23.52 7.58 14.53
CA SER A 87 -23.10 6.19 14.28
C SER A 87 -21.70 5.95 14.82
N GLU A 88 -21.54 4.85 15.57
CA GLU A 88 -20.38 4.50 16.40
C GLU A 88 -19.00 4.77 15.75
N GLY A 89 -18.37 5.87 16.16
CA GLY A 89 -16.94 6.14 15.95
C GLY A 89 -16.12 6.18 17.24
N LEU A 90 -16.78 6.20 18.42
CA LEU A 90 -16.11 6.37 19.72
C LEU A 90 -15.61 5.06 20.35
N GLY A 91 -16.12 3.90 19.92
CA GLY A 91 -15.76 2.60 20.52
C GLY A 91 -14.35 2.09 20.17
N ALA A 92 -13.72 2.59 19.11
CA ALA A 92 -12.44 2.05 18.63
C ALA A 92 -11.19 2.72 19.23
N TRP A 93 -11.32 3.93 19.80
CA TRP A 93 -10.16 4.75 20.20
C TRP A 93 -9.81 4.65 21.69
N GLY A 94 -10.64 3.95 22.49
CA GLY A 94 -10.44 3.82 23.94
C GLY A 94 -9.71 2.56 24.42
N MET A 95 -9.55 1.52 23.58
CA MET A 95 -9.08 0.19 24.03
C MET A 95 -7.83 -0.35 23.30
N GLY A 96 -7.35 0.31 22.24
CA GLY A 96 -6.40 -0.29 21.29
C GLY A 96 -4.93 0.13 21.39
N GLN A 97 -4.47 0.68 22.53
CA GLN A 97 -3.05 1.06 22.70
C GLN A 97 -2.49 0.62 24.05
N ALA A 98 -2.55 -0.68 24.32
CA ALA A 98 -1.75 -1.30 25.38
C ALA A 98 -1.42 -2.75 25.02
N GLU A 99 -0.78 -2.99 23.87
CA GLU A 99 -0.03 -4.23 23.64
C GLU A 99 0.96 -4.00 22.49
N GLY A 100 2.07 -3.36 22.87
CA GLY A 100 3.30 -3.46 22.10
C GLY A 100 4.00 -4.77 22.43
N SER A 101 4.69 -5.31 21.42
CA SER A 101 5.76 -6.30 21.54
C SER A 101 5.36 -7.76 21.80
N SER A 102 5.31 -8.53 20.71
CA SER A 102 6.19 -9.69 20.47
C SER A 102 5.43 -10.74 19.65
N GLN A 103 5.63 -10.75 18.34
CA GLN A 103 5.38 -11.96 17.55
C GLN A 103 6.51 -12.12 16.54
N VAL A 104 7.69 -12.50 17.05
CA VAL A 104 8.63 -13.32 16.29
C VAL A 104 7.97 -14.69 16.20
N LEU A 105 7.28 -14.97 15.09
CA LEU A 105 6.88 -16.33 14.76
C LEU A 105 8.10 -17.05 14.19
N ASN A 106 8.88 -17.66 15.09
CA ASN A 106 9.63 -18.84 14.71
C ASN A 106 8.66 -20.02 14.78
N SER A 107 8.30 -20.59 13.64
CA SER A 107 7.58 -21.86 13.59
C SER A 107 8.23 -22.75 12.55
N ASP A 108 9.22 -23.50 13.04
CA ASP A 108 9.66 -24.76 12.46
C ASP A 108 8.46 -25.72 12.44
N SER A 109 7.93 -25.97 11.25
CA SER A 109 6.97 -27.05 11.03
C SER A 109 7.73 -28.37 11.00
N ARG A 110 7.71 -29.02 12.16
CA ARG A 110 8.06 -30.42 12.42
C ARG A 110 7.10 -31.34 11.69
N GLU A 111 7.46 -31.85 10.53
CA GLU A 111 6.76 -32.99 9.92
C GLU A 111 7.30 -34.30 10.51
N GLN A 112 6.48 -34.94 11.34
CA GLN A 112 6.59 -36.35 11.70
C GLN A 112 5.71 -37.15 10.73
N SER A 113 6.33 -37.89 9.81
CA SER A 113 5.69 -38.96 9.05
C SER A 113 6.47 -40.24 9.24
N SER A 114 5.78 -41.29 9.63
CA SER A 114 6.30 -42.59 10.03
C SER A 114 6.81 -43.43 8.84
N HIS A 115 7.97 -44.06 9.06
CA HIS A 115 8.69 -45.09 8.27
C HIS A 115 7.83 -46.28 7.76
N PRO A 116 8.23 -47.06 6.72
CA PRO A 116 9.51 -47.80 6.69
C PRO A 116 10.29 -47.90 5.36
N VAL A 117 11.61 -48.06 5.55
CA VAL A 117 12.68 -48.40 4.60
C VAL A 117 12.51 -49.86 4.10
N PRO A 118 12.87 -50.18 2.85
CA PRO A 118 14.06 -51.03 2.66
C PRO A 118 14.94 -50.65 1.44
N SER A 119 16.25 -50.70 1.71
CA SER A 119 17.33 -51.17 0.83
C SER A 119 17.77 -50.35 -0.40
N ASP A 120 18.93 -49.70 -0.25
CA ASP A 120 19.96 -49.51 -1.29
C ASP A 120 20.55 -50.88 -1.71
N PRO A 121 21.23 -51.06 -2.86
CA PRO A 121 22.24 -50.12 -3.41
C PRO A 121 22.08 -49.82 -4.91
N GLU A 122 22.67 -48.74 -5.39
CA GLU A 122 23.79 -48.82 -6.35
C GLU A 122 24.29 -47.44 -6.78
N GLU A 123 25.60 -47.44 -7.00
CA GLU A 123 26.48 -46.31 -7.24
C GLU A 123 26.11 -45.53 -8.51
N HIS A 124 26.58 -44.29 -8.62
CA HIS A 124 27.45 -43.83 -9.71
C HIS A 124 27.43 -42.29 -9.84
N SER A 125 28.66 -41.75 -9.90
CA SER A 125 29.04 -40.53 -10.60
C SER A 125 29.12 -39.23 -9.80
N HIS A 126 30.24 -39.20 -9.09
CA HIS A 126 31.04 -38.06 -8.72
C HIS A 126 31.37 -37.12 -9.91
N LEU A 127 31.71 -35.88 -9.54
CA LEU A 127 32.58 -34.91 -10.23
C LEU A 127 31.91 -33.76 -11.00
N CYS A 128 31.82 -32.61 -10.32
CA CYS A 128 32.00 -31.29 -10.93
C CYS A 128 33.49 -31.09 -11.28
N PRO A 129 33.80 -30.44 -12.42
CA PRO A 129 35.00 -29.64 -12.54
C PRO A 129 34.65 -28.16 -12.75
N LEU A 130 35.22 -27.33 -11.87
CA LEU A 130 35.45 -25.90 -12.07
C LEU A 130 36.37 -25.69 -13.30
N THR A 131 36.11 -24.65 -14.10
CA THR A 131 37.11 -24.07 -15.00
C THR A 131 37.20 -22.56 -14.80
N PRO A 132 38.40 -21.95 -14.90
CA PRO A 132 38.65 -20.57 -14.51
C PRO A 132 38.68 -19.59 -15.70
N GLU A 133 38.32 -18.34 -15.38
CA GLU A 133 38.83 -17.03 -15.84
C GLU A 133 39.47 -16.88 -17.23
N SER A 134 38.94 -15.95 -18.02
CA SER A 134 39.70 -15.19 -19.02
C SER A 134 39.06 -13.82 -19.24
N ASP A 135 39.74 -12.80 -18.74
CA ASP A 135 39.58 -11.36 -18.99
C ASP A 135 39.36 -11.01 -20.47
N LEU A 136 38.34 -10.19 -20.77
CA LEU A 136 38.38 -9.28 -21.91
C LEU A 136 37.78 -7.92 -21.53
N ARG A 137 38.69 -6.97 -21.34
CA ARG A 137 38.48 -5.53 -21.14
C ARG A 137 38.08 -4.87 -22.48
N PRO A 138 37.19 -3.86 -22.52
CA PRO A 138 36.85 -3.15 -23.76
C PRO A 138 37.93 -2.10 -24.14
N PRO A 139 38.10 -1.77 -25.43
CA PRO A 139 38.98 -0.69 -25.85
C PRO A 139 38.28 0.67 -25.75
N ASP A 140 38.99 1.66 -25.22
CA ASP A 140 38.68 3.08 -25.37
C ASP A 140 39.03 3.56 -26.79
N LEU A 141 38.07 4.22 -27.44
CA LEU A 141 38.16 5.52 -28.14
C LEU A 141 36.84 5.86 -28.84
#